data_AF-A0A7K7W8H3-F1
#
_entry.id   AF-A0A7K7W8H3-F1
#
_cell.length_a   1.000
_cell.length_b   1.000
_cell.length_c   1.000
_cell.angle_alpha   90.00
_cell.angle_beta   90.00
_cell.angle_gamma   90.00
#
_symmetry.space_group_name_H-M   'P 1'
#
loop_
_entity.id
_entity.type
_entity.pdbx_description
1 polymer ?
#
loop_
_entity_poly.entity_id
_entity_poly.type
_entity_poly.pdbx_seq_one_letter_code
_entity_poly.pdbx_strand_id
1 'polypeptide(L)'
;KSVQRFSSAPVKSSTANTFGCSACLGKKNTTRDRLTQRDFHHVKAEHEESRDIIACAQSILEREDYFAREVDRYLRHSDFLHLRKKEILYKKWLGDVSEPLLQKIEEKVDSKLSEEIRKRNEEQLSLYIDYCNKKGYAALDTYNPSEYDPFFLKTCTDCWKVSIPALQDPLLKDMQRNLTEKGIIKQCETGRLCSSRDLNDLSRAELPLLPLSRQHVDAAEWLKILHAYIASEVHQRKR
;
A
#
# COMPACT_ATOMS: atom_id res chain seq x y z
N LYS A 1 -0.81 -30.85 22.91
CA LYS A 1 -0.34 -31.68 21.78
C LYS A 1 1.09 -32.10 22.11
N SER A 2 1.24 -33.36 22.53
CA SER A 2 2.49 -33.94 23.05
C SER A 2 3.42 -34.32 21.90
N VAL A 3 4.71 -33.97 22.01
CA VAL A 3 5.76 -34.32 21.06
C VAL A 3 6.35 -35.66 21.47
N GLN A 4 6.10 -36.70 20.68
CA GLN A 4 6.57 -38.05 20.92
C GLN A 4 7.86 -38.28 20.12
N ARG A 5 9.01 -38.33 20.82
CA ARG A 5 10.30 -38.81 20.30
C ARG A 5 10.25 -40.34 20.24
N PHE A 6 10.52 -40.91 19.08
CA PHE A 6 10.79 -42.35 18.96
C PHE A 6 12.29 -42.62 19.10
N SER A 7 12.59 -43.51 20.05
CA SER A 7 13.88 -44.08 20.36
C SER A 7 14.22 -45.19 19.36
N SER A 8 15.48 -45.26 18.99
CA SER A 8 16.13 -46.34 18.25
C SER A 8 16.25 -47.60 19.11
N ALA A 9 16.16 -48.77 18.46
CA ALA A 9 16.56 -50.07 19.03
C ALA A 9 17.28 -50.90 17.95
N PRO A 10 18.31 -51.69 18.32
CA PRO A 10 19.11 -52.47 17.39
C PRO A 10 18.55 -53.89 17.21
N VAL A 11 18.64 -54.43 16.00
CA VAL A 11 18.29 -55.84 15.73
C VAL A 11 19.56 -56.69 15.74
N LYS A 12 19.51 -57.72 16.57
CA LYS A 12 20.53 -58.74 16.83
C LYS A 12 20.63 -59.72 15.67
N SER A 13 21.87 -60.13 15.40
CA SER A 13 22.26 -61.29 14.60
C SER A 13 21.90 -62.63 15.27
N SER A 14 21.46 -63.62 14.49
CA SER A 14 21.46 -65.03 14.89
C SER A 14 21.76 -65.96 13.69
N THR A 15 22.94 -66.57 13.76
CA THR A 15 23.30 -68.00 13.61
C THR A 15 22.71 -68.93 12.51
N ALA A 16 23.66 -69.42 11.69
CA ALA A 16 23.93 -70.80 11.20
C ALA A 16 22.84 -71.71 10.59
N ASN A 17 23.14 -72.32 9.43
CA ASN A 17 23.31 -73.78 9.32
C ASN A 17 23.96 -74.26 8.00
N THR A 18 24.70 -75.35 8.18
CA THR A 18 25.53 -76.18 7.30
C THR A 18 24.71 -77.02 6.30
N PHE A 19 25.25 -77.34 5.11
CA PHE A 19 25.39 -78.70 4.52
C PHE A 19 25.83 -78.69 3.04
N GLY A 20 26.70 -79.64 2.68
CA GLY A 20 26.74 -80.24 1.33
C GLY A 20 28.00 -79.99 0.49
N CYS A 21 29.01 -80.84 0.67
CA CYS A 21 30.15 -80.94 -0.24
C CYS A 21 29.81 -81.91 -1.39
N SER A 22 29.95 -81.50 -2.65
CA SER A 22 30.16 -82.44 -3.75
C SER A 22 31.15 -81.84 -4.75
N ALA A 23 32.24 -82.56 -4.98
CA ALA A 23 33.26 -82.23 -5.95
C ALA A 23 32.88 -82.83 -7.30
N CYS A 24 32.82 -81.99 -8.35
CA CYS A 24 32.98 -82.42 -9.74
C CYS A 24 33.91 -81.44 -10.45
N LEU A 25 35.09 -81.93 -10.81
CA LEU A 25 36.06 -81.28 -11.68
C LEU A 25 35.44 -81.04 -13.06
N GLY A 26 35.20 -79.77 -13.39
CA GLY A 26 34.88 -79.28 -14.73
C GLY A 26 35.74 -78.07 -15.03
N LYS A 27 36.70 -78.22 -15.96
CA LYS A 27 37.58 -77.15 -16.41
C LYS A 27 36.77 -75.98 -17.00
N LYS A 28 37.32 -74.76 -16.82
CA LYS A 28 36.86 -73.41 -17.27
C LYS A 28 35.83 -72.83 -16.29
N ASN A 29 36.09 -71.71 -15.61
CA ASN A 29 35.95 -70.35 -16.17
C ASN A 29 36.72 -69.29 -15.35
N THR A 30 38.05 -69.17 -15.49
CA THR A 30 38.79 -67.98 -14.98
C THR A 30 38.33 -66.66 -15.61
N THR A 31 37.57 -66.74 -16.72
CA THR A 31 36.89 -65.62 -17.35
C THR A 31 35.58 -65.21 -16.67
N ARG A 32 34.83 -66.13 -16.02
CA ARG A 32 33.58 -65.76 -15.31
C ARG A 32 33.86 -65.03 -13.99
N ASP A 33 34.86 -65.46 -13.23
CA ASP A 33 35.24 -64.78 -11.98
C ASP A 33 35.88 -63.40 -12.21
N ARG A 34 36.57 -63.21 -13.34
CA ARG A 34 37.06 -61.88 -13.76
C ARG A 34 35.94 -60.96 -14.24
N LEU A 35 34.87 -61.50 -14.84
CA LEU A 35 33.71 -60.72 -15.27
C LEU A 35 32.91 -60.28 -14.03
N THR A 36 32.55 -61.19 -13.14
CA THR A 36 31.84 -60.84 -11.90
C THR A 36 32.64 -59.89 -11.02
N GLN A 37 33.94 -60.08 -10.85
CA GLN A 37 34.77 -59.14 -10.08
C GLN A 37 34.79 -57.74 -10.71
N ARG A 38 34.88 -57.63 -12.05
CA ARG A 38 34.79 -56.33 -12.74
C ARG A 38 33.41 -55.70 -12.61
N ASP A 39 32.35 -56.49 -12.72
CA ASP A 39 30.98 -56.02 -12.59
C ASP A 39 30.70 -55.52 -11.16
N PHE A 40 31.21 -56.19 -10.12
CA PHE A 40 31.12 -55.72 -8.73
C PHE A 40 31.94 -54.43 -8.49
N HIS A 41 33.12 -54.30 -9.08
CA HIS A 41 33.89 -53.05 -8.99
C HIS A 41 33.21 -51.91 -9.74
N HIS A 42 32.57 -52.19 -10.88
CA HIS A 42 31.81 -51.21 -11.65
C HIS A 42 30.56 -50.75 -10.90
N VAL A 43 29.75 -51.69 -10.40
CA VAL A 43 28.56 -51.38 -9.58
C VAL A 43 28.93 -50.64 -8.29
N LYS A 44 30.09 -50.95 -7.69
CA LYS A 44 30.58 -50.25 -6.49
C LYS A 44 31.05 -48.83 -6.82
N ALA A 45 31.72 -48.62 -7.96
CA ALA A 45 32.10 -47.30 -8.45
C ALA A 45 30.88 -46.45 -8.83
N GLU A 46 29.89 -47.02 -9.54
CA GLU A 46 28.62 -46.35 -9.85
C GLU A 46 27.81 -46.00 -8.60
N HIS A 47 27.84 -46.84 -7.56
CA HIS A 47 27.23 -46.53 -6.26
C HIS A 47 27.97 -45.39 -5.54
N GLU A 48 29.28 -45.29 -5.68
CA GLU A 48 30.08 -44.22 -5.07
C GLU A 48 29.88 -42.90 -5.81
N GLU A 49 29.88 -42.93 -7.15
CA GLU A 49 29.57 -41.77 -8.01
C GLU A 49 28.14 -41.25 -7.79
N SER A 50 27.15 -42.13 -7.65
CA SER A 50 25.78 -41.72 -7.33
C SER A 50 25.65 -41.11 -5.93
N ARG A 51 26.43 -41.57 -4.94
CA ARG A 51 26.52 -40.92 -3.62
C ARG A 51 27.15 -39.54 -3.72
N ASP A 52 28.19 -39.38 -4.52
CA ASP A 52 28.86 -38.11 -4.73
C ASP A 52 27.94 -37.11 -5.45
N ILE A 53 27.18 -37.56 -6.46
CA ILE A 53 26.16 -36.75 -7.14
C ILE A 53 25.07 -36.30 -6.15
N ILE A 54 24.61 -37.19 -5.28
CA ILE A 54 23.62 -36.85 -4.24
C ILE A 54 24.19 -35.85 -3.25
N ALA A 55 25.44 -36.01 -2.80
CA ALA A 55 26.11 -35.08 -1.91
C ALA A 55 26.31 -33.70 -2.56
N CYS A 56 26.70 -33.67 -3.84
CA CYS A 56 26.79 -32.44 -4.62
C CYS A 56 25.42 -31.75 -4.74
N ALA A 57 24.36 -32.49 -5.07
CA ALA A 57 23.00 -31.96 -5.13
C ALA A 57 22.54 -31.39 -3.79
N GLN A 58 22.81 -32.09 -2.67
CA GLN A 58 22.52 -31.62 -1.32
C GLN A 58 23.26 -30.32 -1.00
N SER A 59 24.55 -30.21 -1.34
CA SER A 59 25.33 -28.99 -1.12
C SER A 59 24.81 -27.78 -1.91
N ILE A 60 24.26 -28.01 -3.11
CA ILE A 60 23.62 -26.97 -3.92
C ILE A 60 22.32 -26.54 -3.25
N LEU A 61 21.47 -27.49 -2.83
CA LEU A 61 20.21 -27.21 -2.15
C LEU A 61 20.42 -26.44 -0.84
N GLU A 62 21.43 -26.80 -0.04
CA GLU A 62 21.76 -26.08 1.20
C GLU A 62 22.19 -24.63 0.92
N ARG A 63 22.94 -24.41 -0.16
CA ARG A 63 23.36 -23.07 -0.60
C ARG A 63 22.15 -22.24 -1.05
N GLU A 64 21.26 -22.82 -1.84
CA GLU A 64 20.04 -22.17 -2.30
C GLU A 64 19.10 -21.83 -1.14
N ASP A 65 18.92 -22.76 -0.21
CA ASP A 65 18.11 -22.59 0.99
C ASP A 65 18.69 -21.51 1.92
N TYR A 66 20.03 -21.45 2.06
CA TYR A 66 20.70 -20.33 2.75
C TYR A 66 20.45 -18.99 2.03
N PHE A 67 20.61 -18.94 0.71
CA PHE A 67 20.37 -17.72 -0.07
C PHE A 67 18.91 -17.25 0.07
N ALA A 68 17.94 -18.16 -0.05
CA ALA A 68 16.52 -17.85 0.11
C ALA A 68 16.22 -17.27 1.51
N ARG A 69 16.80 -17.86 2.58
CA ARG A 69 16.69 -17.32 3.94
C ARG A 69 17.29 -15.94 4.09
N GLU A 70 18.41 -15.67 3.42
CA GLU A 70 19.07 -14.38 3.50
C GLU A 70 18.21 -13.30 2.81
N VAL A 71 17.71 -13.58 1.62
CA VAL A 71 16.78 -12.69 0.90
C VAL A 71 15.53 -12.43 1.73
N ASP A 72 14.93 -13.47 2.29
CA ASP A 72 13.76 -13.36 3.16
C ASP A 72 14.04 -12.50 4.40
N ARG A 73 15.22 -12.64 5.02
CA ARG A 73 15.65 -11.78 6.13
C ARG A 73 15.75 -10.31 5.72
N TYR A 74 16.33 -10.03 4.56
CA TYR A 74 16.42 -8.67 4.01
C TYR A 74 15.04 -8.08 3.72
N LEU A 75 14.13 -8.85 3.15
CA LEU A 75 12.76 -8.42 2.87
C LEU A 75 12.02 -8.08 4.17
N ARG A 76 12.06 -8.97 5.17
CA ARG A 76 11.46 -8.70 6.49
C ARG A 76 12.04 -7.45 7.14
N HIS A 77 13.35 -7.24 7.04
CA HIS A 77 13.98 -6.04 7.58
C HIS A 77 13.53 -4.77 6.83
N SER A 78 13.44 -4.84 5.50
CA SER A 78 12.92 -3.73 4.68
C SER A 78 11.47 -3.38 5.05
N ASP A 79 10.61 -4.40 5.20
CA ASP A 79 9.22 -4.23 5.61
C ASP A 79 9.11 -3.57 6.99
N PHE A 80 9.95 -4.02 7.94
CA PHE A 80 10.04 -3.42 9.27
C PHE A 80 10.45 -1.94 9.21
N LEU A 81 11.49 -1.60 8.44
CA LEU A 81 11.92 -0.21 8.27
C LEU A 81 10.84 0.64 7.61
N HIS A 82 10.13 0.08 6.63
CA HIS A 82 9.05 0.76 5.94
C HIS A 82 7.87 1.02 6.89
N LEU A 83 7.51 0.06 7.74
CA LEU A 83 6.49 0.22 8.77
C LEU A 83 6.91 1.28 9.81
N ARG A 84 8.17 1.25 10.24
CA ARG A 84 8.71 2.26 11.15
C ARG A 84 8.67 3.67 10.55
N LYS A 85 9.03 3.81 9.27
CA LYS A 85 8.94 5.08 8.54
C LYS A 85 7.51 5.59 8.51
N LYS A 86 6.53 4.73 8.19
CA LYS A 86 5.10 5.07 8.19
C LYS A 86 4.62 5.53 9.57
N GLU A 87 5.00 4.83 10.63
CA GLU A 87 4.64 5.20 12.00
C GLU A 87 5.17 6.60 12.37
N ILE A 88 6.44 6.88 12.04
CA ILE A 88 7.05 8.20 12.29
C ILE A 88 6.35 9.28 11.48
N LEU A 89 6.02 9.03 10.22
CA LEU A 89 5.29 9.98 9.38
C LEU A 89 3.89 10.26 9.93
N TYR A 90 3.18 9.22 10.36
CA TYR A 90 1.87 9.37 10.99
C TYR A 90 1.93 10.22 12.26
N LYS A 91 2.90 9.96 13.13
CA LYS A 91 3.09 10.75 14.36
C LYS A 91 3.38 12.22 14.07
N LYS A 92 4.22 12.50 13.07
CA LYS A 92 4.50 13.88 12.63
C LYS A 92 3.25 14.55 12.07
N TRP A 93 2.53 13.86 11.18
CA TRP A 93 1.29 14.38 10.60
C TRP A 93 0.23 14.64 11.67
N LEU A 94 0.14 13.78 12.67
CA LEU A 94 -0.79 13.95 13.80
C LEU A 94 -0.53 15.28 14.51
N GLY A 95 0.72 15.54 14.90
CA GLY A 95 1.09 16.77 15.61
C GLY A 95 1.14 18.03 14.72
N ASP A 96 1.65 17.93 13.50
CA ASP A 96 1.88 19.10 12.65
C ASP A 96 0.62 19.53 11.87
N VAL A 97 -0.31 18.59 11.62
CA VAL A 97 -1.50 18.82 10.79
C VAL A 97 -2.77 18.59 11.59
N SER A 98 -2.97 17.41 12.18
CA SER A 98 -4.28 17.05 12.75
C SER A 98 -4.62 17.79 14.04
N GLU A 99 -3.67 17.92 14.97
CA GLU A 99 -3.88 18.58 16.26
C GLU A 99 -4.15 20.09 16.07
N PRO A 100 -3.36 20.85 15.28
CA PRO A 100 -3.65 22.26 15.02
C PRO A 100 -4.97 22.49 14.29
N LEU A 101 -5.33 21.59 13.36
CA LEU A 101 -6.62 21.64 12.68
C LEU A 101 -7.77 21.48 13.67
N LEU A 102 -7.71 20.45 14.52
CA LEU A 102 -8.76 20.14 15.48
C LEU A 102 -8.89 21.23 16.53
N GLN A 103 -7.75 21.71 17.06
CA GLN A 103 -7.71 22.84 17.99
C GLN A 103 -8.34 24.10 17.36
N LYS A 104 -8.05 24.41 16.09
CA LYS A 104 -8.66 25.58 15.43
C LYS A 104 -10.16 25.44 15.22
N ILE A 105 -10.65 24.22 14.98
CA ILE A 105 -12.09 23.95 14.88
C ILE A 105 -12.73 24.13 16.25
N GLU A 106 -12.16 23.54 17.30
CA GLU A 106 -12.64 23.64 18.68
C GLU A 106 -12.65 25.09 19.16
N GLU A 107 -11.55 25.84 18.99
CA GLU A 107 -11.49 27.27 19.31
C GLU A 107 -12.58 28.08 18.61
N LYS A 108 -12.90 27.76 17.35
CA LYS A 108 -13.94 28.47 16.58
C LYS A 108 -15.34 28.08 17.00
N VAL A 109 -15.54 26.80 17.30
CA VAL A 109 -16.77 26.32 17.91
C VAL A 109 -16.95 27.05 19.26
N ASP A 110 -16.01 26.98 20.19
CA ASP A 110 -16.21 27.57 21.51
C ASP A 110 -16.37 29.10 21.50
N SER A 111 -15.59 29.82 20.68
CA SER A 111 -15.60 31.29 20.68
C SER A 111 -16.80 31.93 19.96
N LYS A 112 -17.29 31.33 18.86
CA LYS A 112 -18.40 31.88 18.07
C LYS A 112 -19.73 31.17 18.31
N LEU A 113 -19.70 29.85 18.54
CA LEU A 113 -20.90 29.02 18.55
C LEU A 113 -21.82 29.37 19.72
N SER A 114 -21.29 29.62 20.93
CA SER A 114 -22.16 29.79 22.10
C SER A 114 -22.99 31.08 22.03
N GLU A 115 -22.35 32.22 21.82
CA GLU A 115 -23.02 33.52 21.91
C GLU A 115 -23.78 33.89 20.62
N GLU A 116 -23.22 33.60 19.44
CA GLU A 116 -23.89 33.91 18.16
C GLU A 116 -25.07 32.96 17.92
N ILE A 117 -24.97 31.66 18.24
CA ILE A 117 -26.12 30.75 18.15
C ILE A 117 -27.18 31.14 19.18
N ARG A 118 -26.80 31.50 20.41
CA ARG A 118 -27.79 31.89 21.42
C ARG A 118 -28.58 33.11 20.97
N LYS A 119 -27.90 34.17 20.50
CA LYS A 119 -28.57 35.37 19.95
C LYS A 119 -29.45 35.05 18.75
N ARG A 120 -28.97 34.23 17.82
CA ARG A 120 -29.78 33.80 16.68
C ARG A 120 -31.03 33.05 17.13
N ASN A 121 -30.89 32.11 18.07
CA ASN A 121 -32.02 31.33 18.57
C ASN A 121 -33.03 32.25 19.29
N GLU A 122 -32.55 33.23 20.06
CA GLU A 122 -33.38 34.25 20.70
C GLU A 122 -34.14 35.11 19.66
N GLU A 123 -33.48 35.54 18.58
CA GLU A 123 -34.10 36.28 17.47
C GLU A 123 -35.11 35.44 16.69
N GLN A 124 -34.81 34.16 16.41
CA GLN A 124 -35.77 33.28 15.75
C GLN A 124 -36.98 33.00 16.64
N LEU A 125 -36.75 32.82 17.93
CA LEU A 125 -37.81 32.61 18.91
C LEU A 125 -38.70 33.84 19.03
N SER A 126 -38.13 35.04 19.08
CA SER A 126 -38.91 36.29 19.16
C SER A 126 -39.78 36.49 17.91
N LEU A 127 -39.21 36.26 16.71
CA LEU A 127 -39.97 36.30 15.46
C LEU A 127 -41.10 35.28 15.42
N TYR A 128 -40.86 34.06 15.92
CA TYR A 128 -41.87 33.01 15.99
C TYR A 128 -43.00 33.37 16.97
N ILE A 129 -42.66 33.90 18.14
CA ILE A 129 -43.65 34.35 19.14
C ILE A 129 -44.49 35.49 18.56
N ASP A 130 -43.88 36.45 17.88
CA ASP A 130 -44.59 37.56 17.22
C ASP A 130 -45.54 37.05 16.13
N TYR A 131 -45.12 36.07 15.33
CA TYR A 131 -45.97 35.42 14.34
C TYR A 131 -47.15 34.70 14.99
N CYS A 132 -46.91 33.93 16.06
CA CYS A 132 -47.97 33.25 16.82
C CYS A 132 -48.97 34.24 17.41
N ASN A 133 -48.49 35.35 17.97
CA ASN A 133 -49.33 36.39 18.55
C ASN A 133 -50.19 37.10 17.50
N LYS A 134 -49.65 37.34 16.30
CA LYS A 134 -50.40 37.94 15.17
C LYS A 134 -51.45 37.00 14.58
N LYS A 135 -51.13 35.70 14.45
CA LYS A 135 -52.01 34.70 13.82
C LYS A 135 -52.98 34.05 14.82
N GLY A 136 -52.71 34.15 16.13
CA GLY A 136 -53.48 33.54 17.21
C GLY A 136 -53.21 32.04 17.35
N TYR A 137 -53.55 31.26 16.32
CA TYR A 137 -53.31 29.82 16.26
C TYR A 137 -52.44 29.46 15.04
N ALA A 138 -51.20 29.06 15.30
CA ALA A 138 -50.25 28.65 14.26
C ALA A 138 -50.40 27.15 13.96
N ALA A 139 -51.37 26.79 13.10
CA ALA A 139 -51.47 25.42 12.57
C ALA A 139 -50.43 25.19 11.47
N LEU A 140 -49.72 24.05 11.52
CA LEU A 140 -48.70 23.69 10.52
C LEU A 140 -49.28 23.63 9.09
N ASP A 141 -50.54 23.21 8.95
CA ASP A 141 -51.23 23.06 7.66
C ASP A 141 -51.48 24.40 6.94
N THR A 142 -51.37 25.52 7.67
CA THR A 142 -51.59 26.89 7.15
C THR A 142 -50.30 27.70 7.09
N TYR A 143 -49.14 27.02 7.13
CA TYR A 143 -47.84 27.66 7.09
C TYR A 143 -47.60 28.34 5.73
N ASN A 144 -47.33 29.64 5.77
CA ASN A 144 -46.97 30.43 4.60
C ASN A 144 -45.57 31.04 4.81
N PRO A 145 -44.58 30.67 4.00
CA PRO A 145 -43.22 31.23 4.09
C PRO A 145 -43.16 32.75 3.94
N SER A 146 -44.16 33.37 3.31
CA SER A 146 -44.25 34.82 3.15
C SER A 146 -44.62 35.54 4.47
N GLU A 147 -45.27 34.85 5.40
CA GLU A 147 -45.70 35.39 6.70
C GLU A 147 -44.63 35.21 7.77
N TYR A 148 -43.99 34.04 7.79
CA TYR A 148 -42.87 33.71 8.68
C TYR A 148 -41.99 32.68 7.98
N ASP A 149 -40.70 32.97 7.85
CA ASP A 149 -39.72 32.04 7.30
C ASP A 149 -38.69 31.66 8.39
N PRO A 150 -38.72 30.42 8.92
CA PRO A 150 -37.77 29.94 9.92
C PRO A 150 -36.36 29.78 9.36
N PHE A 151 -36.15 29.91 8.05
CA PHE A 151 -34.84 29.85 7.41
C PHE A 151 -34.33 31.21 6.92
N PHE A 152 -35.07 32.29 7.19
CA PHE A 152 -34.75 33.63 6.69
C PHE A 152 -33.37 34.13 7.10
N LEU A 153 -32.90 33.74 8.29
CA LEU A 153 -31.55 34.01 8.75
C LEU A 153 -30.54 33.11 7.98
N LYS A 154 -30.36 33.39 6.69
CA LYS A 154 -29.15 33.03 5.91
C LYS A 154 -28.01 33.99 6.28
N THR A 155 -27.74 34.16 7.56
CA THR A 155 -26.77 35.16 8.03
C THR A 155 -25.40 34.50 8.23
N CYS A 156 -24.45 34.96 7.41
CA CYS A 156 -23.03 34.62 7.36
C CYS A 156 -22.66 33.15 7.12
N THR A 157 -22.60 32.74 5.85
CA THR A 157 -21.82 31.54 5.45
C THR A 157 -20.38 31.59 5.97
N ASP A 158 -19.85 32.80 6.17
CA ASP A 158 -18.50 33.06 6.65
C ASP A 158 -18.31 32.88 8.17
N CYS A 159 -19.37 32.74 8.98
CA CYS A 159 -19.20 32.54 10.43
C CYS A 159 -18.52 31.20 10.74
N TRP A 160 -18.69 30.21 9.84
CA TRP A 160 -18.09 28.88 9.89
C TRP A 160 -16.77 28.75 9.13
N LYS A 161 -16.33 29.80 8.44
CA LYS A 161 -15.10 29.75 7.64
C LYS A 161 -13.88 29.93 8.55
N VAL A 162 -13.07 28.88 8.64
CA VAL A 162 -11.80 28.90 9.39
C VAL A 162 -10.65 29.08 8.42
N SER A 163 -9.91 30.19 8.55
CA SER A 163 -8.63 30.38 7.85
C SER A 163 -7.51 29.80 8.69
N ILE A 164 -6.76 28.86 8.12
CA ILE A 164 -5.64 28.20 8.79
C ILE A 164 -4.38 28.54 7.97
N PRO A 165 -3.26 28.89 8.61
CA PRO A 165 -1.99 29.05 7.90
C PRO A 165 -1.60 27.74 7.20
N ALA A 166 -0.69 27.83 6.24
CA ALA A 166 -0.22 26.65 5.51
C ALA A 166 0.34 25.61 6.48
N LEU A 167 -0.35 24.46 6.57
CA LEU A 167 0.04 23.35 7.42
C LEU A 167 1.30 22.72 6.86
N GLN A 168 2.22 22.37 7.76
CA GLN A 168 3.47 21.70 7.40
C GLN A 168 3.21 20.21 7.21
N ASP A 169 2.62 19.84 6.07
CA ASP A 169 2.33 18.43 5.79
C ASP A 169 3.64 17.66 5.51
N PRO A 170 4.01 16.68 6.37
CA PRO A 170 5.20 15.87 6.15
C PRO A 170 5.17 15.06 4.85
N LEU A 171 3.99 14.76 4.29
CA LEU A 171 3.85 14.06 3.00
C LEU A 171 4.21 14.98 1.83
N LEU A 172 3.93 16.27 1.96
CA LEU A 172 4.20 17.25 0.91
C LEU A 172 5.61 17.83 1.01
N LYS A 173 6.27 17.72 2.17
CA LYS A 173 7.59 18.30 2.41
C LYS A 173 8.65 17.82 1.41
N ASP A 174 8.70 16.52 1.13
CA ASP A 174 9.64 15.95 0.16
C ASP A 174 9.31 16.44 -1.26
N MET A 175 8.03 16.53 -1.61
CA MET A 175 7.60 17.07 -2.90
C MET A 175 7.99 18.54 -3.07
N GLN A 176 7.72 19.38 -2.06
CA GLN A 176 8.06 20.80 -2.06
C GLN A 176 9.57 21.01 -2.14
N ARG A 177 10.35 20.22 -1.40
CA ARG A 177 11.81 20.24 -1.47
C ARG A 177 12.29 19.90 -2.89
N ASN A 178 11.80 18.80 -3.47
CA ASN A 178 12.15 18.39 -4.82
C ASN A 178 11.78 19.45 -5.87
N LEU A 179 10.62 20.09 -5.73
CA LEU A 179 10.20 21.18 -6.62
C LEU A 179 11.12 22.41 -6.49
N THR A 180 11.51 22.75 -5.25
CA THR A 180 12.44 23.85 -4.99
C THR A 180 13.81 23.56 -5.60
N GLU A 181 14.33 22.34 -5.38
CA GLU A 181 15.60 21.88 -5.96
C GLU A 181 15.57 21.91 -7.49
N LYS A 182 14.52 21.37 -8.12
CA LYS A 182 14.33 21.44 -9.57
C LYS A 182 14.24 22.88 -10.09
N GLY A 183 13.58 23.77 -9.34
CA GLY A 183 13.50 25.18 -9.65
C GLY A 183 14.85 25.88 -9.67
N ILE A 184 15.68 25.60 -8.65
CA ILE A 184 17.04 26.14 -8.57
C ILE A 184 17.89 25.63 -9.73
N ILE A 185 17.82 24.34 -10.06
CA ILE A 185 18.54 23.75 -11.20
C ILE A 185 18.14 24.45 -12.50
N LYS A 186 16.83 24.58 -12.77
CA LYS A 186 16.31 25.25 -13.97
C LYS A 186 16.71 26.72 -14.05
N GLN A 187 16.76 27.41 -12.92
CA GLN A 187 17.25 28.78 -12.84
C GLN A 187 18.74 28.87 -13.17
N CYS A 188 19.56 27.95 -12.69
CA CYS A 188 20.97 27.87 -13.06
C CYS A 188 21.17 27.60 -14.56
N GLU A 189 20.34 26.75 -15.16
CA GLU A 189 20.36 26.45 -16.59
C GLU A 189 19.93 27.65 -17.46
N THR A 190 18.86 28.34 -17.06
CA THR A 190 18.17 29.33 -17.91
C THR A 190 18.59 30.77 -17.60
N GLY A 191 19.22 31.01 -16.45
CA GLY A 191 19.59 32.34 -15.97
C GLY A 191 18.40 33.23 -15.57
N ARG A 192 17.19 32.67 -15.48
CA ARG A 192 15.96 33.38 -15.09
C ARG A 192 15.30 32.73 -13.88
N LEU A 193 14.73 33.58 -13.02
CA LEU A 193 13.88 33.14 -11.92
C LEU A 193 12.67 32.40 -12.51
N CYS A 194 12.51 31.13 -12.13
CA CYS A 194 11.36 30.32 -12.52
C CYS A 194 10.33 30.35 -11.39
N SER A 195 9.09 30.73 -11.68
CA SER A 195 7.99 30.62 -10.72
C SER A 195 7.60 29.15 -10.52
N SER A 196 6.99 28.85 -9.38
CA SER A 196 6.40 27.51 -9.13
C SER A 196 5.38 27.13 -10.21
N ARG A 197 4.65 28.11 -10.77
CA ARG A 197 3.72 27.88 -11.89
C ARG A 197 4.48 27.45 -13.16
N ASP A 198 5.54 28.17 -13.51
CA ASP A 198 6.35 27.88 -14.70
C ASP A 198 6.97 26.47 -14.62
N LEU A 199 7.45 26.07 -13.44
CA LEU A 199 8.00 24.72 -13.21
C LEU A 199 6.93 23.63 -13.32
N ASN A 200 5.72 23.90 -12.82
CA ASN A 200 4.61 22.97 -12.93
C ASN A 200 4.20 22.80 -14.41
N ASP A 201 4.13 23.89 -15.16
CA ASP A 201 3.82 23.87 -16.59
C ASP A 201 4.89 23.15 -17.42
N LEU A 202 6.18 23.35 -17.11
CA LEU A 202 7.28 22.58 -17.70
C LEU A 202 7.16 21.08 -17.38
N SER A 203 6.87 20.73 -16.12
CA SER A 203 6.69 19.33 -15.72
C SER A 203 5.49 18.67 -16.39
N ARG A 204 4.43 19.45 -16.68
CA ARG A 204 3.26 18.99 -17.44
C ARG A 204 3.59 18.81 -18.92
N ALA A 205 4.46 19.66 -19.49
CA ALA A 205 4.91 19.55 -20.87
C ALA A 205 5.88 18.38 -21.13
N GLU A 206 6.64 17.95 -20.11
CA GLU A 206 7.54 16.80 -20.18
C GLU A 206 6.80 15.44 -20.21
N LEU A 207 5.54 15.38 -19.77
CA LEU A 207 4.76 14.15 -19.79
C LEU A 207 4.34 13.81 -21.24
N PRO A 208 4.51 12.56 -21.69
CA PRO A 208 4.08 12.18 -23.03
C PRO A 208 2.59 12.40 -23.18
N LEU A 209 2.21 13.17 -24.20
CA LEU A 209 0.82 13.41 -24.54
C LEU A 209 0.17 12.09 -24.91
N LEU A 210 -0.60 11.52 -23.97
CA LEU A 210 -1.43 10.37 -24.30
C LEU A 210 -2.51 10.86 -25.28
N PRO A 211 -2.80 10.13 -26.37
CA PRO A 211 -3.66 10.60 -27.46
C PRO A 211 -5.11 10.95 -27.07
N LEU A 212 -5.51 10.68 -25.83
CA LEU A 212 -6.82 11.02 -25.24
C LEU A 212 -6.71 11.60 -23.81
N SER A 213 -5.50 11.99 -23.41
CA SER A 213 -5.26 12.58 -22.09
C SER A 213 -5.92 13.95 -22.00
N ARG A 214 -6.63 14.16 -20.89
CA ARG A 214 -7.21 15.45 -20.54
C ARG A 214 -6.27 16.29 -19.66
N GLN A 215 -4.98 15.96 -19.63
CA GLN A 215 -3.99 16.57 -18.75
C GLN A 215 -3.81 18.08 -18.97
N HIS A 216 -4.26 18.64 -20.11
CA HIS A 216 -4.19 20.07 -20.42
C HIS A 216 -5.55 20.75 -20.63
N VAL A 217 -6.66 20.05 -20.44
CA VAL A 217 -8.00 20.63 -20.61
C VAL A 217 -8.36 21.40 -19.35
N ASP A 218 -8.74 22.68 -19.49
CA ASP A 218 -9.20 23.50 -18.37
C ASP A 218 -10.48 22.92 -17.75
N ALA A 219 -10.68 23.10 -16.45
CA ALA A 219 -11.83 22.54 -15.74
C ALA A 219 -13.16 23.01 -16.35
N ALA A 220 -13.23 24.26 -16.83
CA ALA A 220 -14.42 24.80 -17.48
C ALA A 220 -14.65 24.20 -18.88
N GLU A 221 -13.57 23.87 -19.61
CA GLU A 221 -13.64 23.20 -20.90
C GLU A 221 -14.01 21.72 -20.73
N TRP A 222 -13.57 21.10 -19.64
CA TRP A 222 -13.89 19.72 -19.29
C TRP A 222 -15.40 19.50 -19.13
N LEU A 223 -16.09 20.47 -18.53
CA LEU A 223 -17.55 20.46 -18.34
C LEU A 223 -18.32 20.66 -19.66
N LYS A 224 -17.68 21.18 -20.71
CA LYS A 224 -18.31 21.39 -22.03
C LYS A 224 -18.22 20.15 -22.93
N ILE A 225 -17.48 19.12 -22.54
CA ILE A 225 -17.32 17.90 -23.34
C ILE A 225 -18.62 17.09 -23.29
N LEU A 226 -19.25 16.87 -24.45
CA LEU A 226 -20.49 16.11 -24.57
C LEU A 226 -20.35 14.70 -23.97
N HIS A 227 -21.41 14.23 -23.28
CA HIS A 227 -21.56 12.86 -22.78
C HIS A 227 -21.35 11.78 -23.87
N ALA A 228 -21.52 12.12 -25.15
CA ALA A 228 -21.25 11.26 -26.30
C ALA A 228 -19.78 10.78 -26.39
N TYR A 229 -18.84 11.42 -25.69
CA TYR A 229 -17.45 10.98 -25.61
C TYR A 229 -17.31 9.57 -25.01
N ILE A 230 -18.18 9.18 -24.08
CA ILE A 230 -18.22 7.84 -23.49
C ILE A 230 -18.59 6.78 -24.55
N ALA A 231 -19.35 7.18 -25.57
CA ALA A 231 -19.74 6.34 -26.70
C ALA A 231 -18.76 6.40 -27.89
N SER A 232 -17.61 7.06 -27.74
CA SER A 232 -16.61 7.16 -28.82
C SER A 232 -16.09 5.78 -29.25
N GLU A 233 -15.79 5.63 -30.54
CA GLU A 233 -15.29 4.39 -31.15
C GLU A 233 -14.08 3.78 -30.41
N VAL A 234 -13.27 4.62 -29.75
CA VAL A 234 -12.09 4.17 -29.00
C VAL A 234 -12.45 3.31 -27.79
N HIS A 235 -13.61 3.53 -27.17
CA HIS A 235 -14.11 2.69 -26.07
C HIS A 235 -14.88 1.46 -26.56
N GLN A 236 -15.44 1.51 -27.78
CA GLN A 236 -16.09 0.34 -28.37
C GLN A 236 -15.10 -0.75 -28.80
N ARG A 237 -13.88 -0.39 -29.21
CA ARG A 237 -12.84 -1.34 -29.65
C ARG A 237 -12.18 -2.17 -28.52
N LYS A 238 -12.60 -2.00 -27.26
CA LYS A 238 -12.06 -2.75 -26.10
C LYS A 238 -12.99 -3.85 -25.56
N ARG A 239 -14.03 -4.25 -26.31
CA ARG A 239 -14.85 -5.42 -25.98
C ARG A 239 -14.39 -6.65 -26.74
#